data_AF-A0AAI8VIV5-F1
#
_entry.id   AF-A0AAI8VIV5-F1
#
_cell.length_a   1.000
_cell.length_b   1.000
_cell.length_c   1.000
_cell.angle_alpha   90.00
_cell.angle_beta   90.00
_cell.angle_gamma   90.00
#
_symmetry.space_group_name_H-M   'P 1'
#
loop_
_entity.id
_entity.type
_entity.pdbx_description
1 polymer ?
#
loop_
_entity_poly.entity_id
_entity_poly.type
_entity_poly.pdbx_seq_one_letter_code
_entity_poly.pdbx_strand_id
1 'polypeptide(L)'
;MQLAYVVTAFLACLAAANPVVKHEPFATRDLPALKRGDGDIKGTKAYQAVAQWHNSLDVGKWYVFKQTLTEKDYTATQKAANEQLPEEVKNLQKKLGFAHVWLVLGKVTERDGWRHFEAKAWDLTLSRYRGPSDWNGPENAGLAFLGKTDKANDADKFAGEYKKAHPKFDVKDNNCATYVDAMEKKLEPQK
;
A
#
# COMPACT_ATOMS: atom_id res chain seq x y z
N MET A 1 -31.28 -24.43 -57.14
CA MET A 1 -31.10 -24.68 -55.69
C MET A 1 -29.61 -24.56 -55.41
N GLN A 2 -29.08 -23.86 -54.41
CA GLN A 2 -29.56 -22.93 -53.38
C GLN A 2 -28.28 -22.24 -52.84
N LEU A 3 -28.41 -20.99 -52.38
CA LEU A 3 -27.35 -20.17 -51.80
C LEU A 3 -26.63 -20.83 -50.61
N ALA A 4 -25.37 -20.45 -50.35
CA ALA A 4 -24.96 -19.88 -49.06
C ALA A 4 -23.57 -19.23 -49.14
N TYR A 5 -23.55 -17.90 -49.08
CA TYR A 5 -22.43 -17.12 -48.59
C TYR A 5 -22.24 -17.41 -47.09
N VAL A 6 -21.01 -17.72 -46.65
CA VAL A 6 -20.59 -17.42 -45.28
C VAL A 6 -19.19 -16.83 -45.31
N VAL A 7 -19.16 -15.52 -45.13
CA VAL A 7 -18.02 -14.72 -44.72
C VAL A 7 -17.65 -15.17 -43.30
N THR A 8 -16.51 -15.83 -43.12
CA THR A 8 -15.93 -16.02 -41.78
C THR A 8 -14.81 -15.01 -41.61
N ALA A 9 -15.14 -13.97 -40.85
CA ALA A 9 -14.30 -12.86 -40.48
C ALA A 9 -12.99 -13.32 -39.82
N PHE A 10 -11.90 -12.65 -40.22
CA PHE A 10 -10.67 -12.56 -39.47
C PHE A 10 -10.97 -12.17 -38.01
N LEU A 11 -10.85 -13.11 -37.07
CA LEU A 11 -10.57 -12.74 -35.68
C LEU A 11 -9.10 -12.31 -35.62
N ALA A 12 -8.87 -11.03 -35.90
CA ALA A 12 -7.72 -10.34 -35.35
C ALA A 12 -7.88 -10.38 -33.83
N CYS A 13 -7.19 -11.32 -33.16
CA CYS A 13 -6.95 -11.21 -31.73
C CYS A 13 -6.14 -9.92 -31.54
N LEU A 14 -6.84 -8.85 -31.15
CA LEU A 14 -6.24 -7.74 -30.45
C LEU A 14 -5.47 -8.34 -29.27
N ALA A 15 -4.16 -8.50 -29.44
CA ALA A 15 -3.24 -8.49 -28.33
C ALA A 15 -3.39 -7.09 -27.72
N ALA A 16 -4.37 -6.92 -26.84
CA ALA A 16 -4.35 -5.87 -25.86
C ALA A 16 -3.09 -6.13 -25.05
N ALA A 17 -1.98 -5.53 -25.48
CA ALA A 17 -0.89 -5.20 -24.60
C ALA A 17 -1.53 -4.30 -23.54
N ASN A 18 -2.08 -4.92 -22.49
CA ASN A 18 -2.40 -4.21 -21.27
C ASN A 18 -1.12 -3.44 -20.94
N PRO A 19 -1.15 -2.09 -20.88
CA PRO A 19 0.02 -1.36 -20.47
C PRO A 19 0.32 -1.87 -19.07
N VAL A 20 1.40 -2.65 -18.96
CA VAL A 20 2.03 -2.92 -17.69
C VAL A 20 2.43 -1.55 -17.20
N VAL A 21 1.65 -1.01 -16.27
CA VAL A 21 1.96 0.25 -15.59
C VAL A 21 3.38 0.07 -15.06
N LYS A 22 4.32 0.79 -15.68
CA LYS A 22 5.67 0.90 -15.14
C LYS A 22 5.48 1.70 -13.86
N HIS A 23 5.52 1.02 -12.73
CA HIS A 23 5.68 1.70 -11.45
C HIS A 23 7.03 2.42 -11.53
N GLU A 24 7.02 3.75 -11.53
CA GLU A 24 8.26 4.49 -11.39
C GLU A 24 8.94 4.05 -10.09
N PRO A 25 10.27 3.84 -10.10
CA PRO A 25 10.99 3.58 -8.87
C PRO A 25 10.67 4.71 -7.89
N PHE A 26 10.10 4.35 -6.75
CA PHE A 26 9.71 5.31 -5.73
C PHE A 26 10.91 6.20 -5.41
N ALA A 27 10.74 7.51 -5.58
CA ALA A 27 11.69 8.47 -5.07
C ALA A 27 11.68 8.36 -3.54
N THR A 28 12.59 7.55 -3.00
CA THR A 28 13.04 7.72 -1.62
C THR A 28 13.70 9.09 -1.58
N ARG A 29 12.93 10.13 -1.28
CA ARG A 29 13.52 11.41 -0.91
C ARG A 29 14.36 11.14 0.33
N ASP A 30 15.66 11.31 0.22
CA ASP A 30 16.53 11.49 1.38
C ASP A 30 15.89 12.57 2.25
N LEU A 31 15.42 12.16 3.43
CA LEU A 31 14.72 13.04 4.34
C LEU A 31 15.71 14.10 4.84
N PRO A 32 15.43 15.41 4.67
CA PRO A 32 16.24 16.42 5.31
C PRO A 32 16.15 16.27 6.83
N ALA A 33 17.29 16.36 7.52
CA ALA A 33 17.35 16.41 8.96
C ALA A 33 16.48 17.57 9.48
N LEU A 34 15.66 17.30 10.51
CA LEU A 34 14.77 18.26 11.15
C LEU A 34 15.49 19.57 11.47
N LYS A 35 15.03 20.69 10.89
CA LYS A 35 15.15 21.98 11.55
C LYS A 35 14.08 22.02 12.64
N ARG A 36 14.48 21.71 13.89
CA ARG A 36 13.65 21.97 15.07
C ARG A 36 13.40 23.47 15.19
N GLY A 37 12.13 23.85 15.14
CA GLY A 37 11.55 25.17 15.45
C GLY A 37 10.09 25.11 14.99
N ASP A 38 9.05 25.31 15.80
CA ASP A 38 8.92 25.84 17.16
C ASP A 38 7.85 25.05 17.93
N GLY A 39 8.13 24.73 19.21
CA GLY A 39 7.21 24.07 20.14
C GLY A 39 7.46 22.56 20.28
N ASP A 40 7.75 22.12 21.51
CA ASP A 40 7.94 20.72 21.89
C ASP A 40 6.67 19.87 21.64
N ILE A 41 6.47 19.37 20.42
CA ILE A 41 5.35 18.47 20.14
C ILE A 41 5.68 17.08 20.72
N LYS A 42 5.15 16.80 21.91
CA LYS A 42 5.14 15.46 22.52
C LYS A 42 4.19 14.55 21.72
N GLY A 43 4.69 13.42 21.24
CA GLY A 43 3.87 12.46 20.50
C GLY A 43 4.41 11.04 20.60
N THR A 44 3.52 10.05 20.40
CA THR A 44 3.91 8.64 20.39
C THR A 44 4.90 8.33 19.27
N LYS A 45 5.59 7.18 19.33
CA LYS A 45 6.49 6.74 18.25
C LYS A 45 5.80 6.71 16.88
N ALA A 46 4.55 6.22 16.84
CA ALA A 46 3.75 6.21 15.63
C ALA A 46 3.49 7.63 15.10
N TYR A 47 3.10 8.58 15.97
CA TYR A 47 2.93 9.98 15.58
C TYR A 47 4.23 10.61 15.09
N GLN A 48 5.33 10.40 15.80
CA GLN A 48 6.64 10.91 15.40
C GLN A 48 7.07 10.37 14.02
N ALA A 49 6.80 9.10 13.74
CA ALA A 49 7.09 8.50 12.44
C ALA A 49 6.31 9.17 11.29
N VAL A 50 5.02 9.44 11.46
CA VAL A 50 4.21 10.09 10.41
C VAL A 50 4.45 11.60 10.30
N ALA A 51 4.77 12.28 11.40
CA ALA A 51 5.02 13.71 11.43
C ALA A 51 6.29 14.11 10.65
N GLN A 52 7.24 13.18 10.46
CA GLN A 52 8.42 13.40 9.61
C GLN A 52 8.07 13.56 8.12
N TRP A 53 6.92 13.04 7.68
CA TRP A 53 6.48 13.05 6.29
C TRP A 53 5.47 14.16 5.97
N HIS A 54 4.87 14.76 7.01
CA HIS A 54 3.90 15.84 6.87
C HIS A 54 3.96 16.77 8.09
N ASN A 55 4.46 18.00 7.90
CA ASN A 55 4.75 18.96 8.97
C ASN A 55 3.52 19.41 9.78
N SER A 56 2.30 19.13 9.33
CA SER A 56 1.07 19.50 10.04
C SER A 56 0.00 18.42 9.95
N LEU A 57 0.08 17.42 10.84
CA LEU A 57 -1.04 16.51 11.04
C LEU A 57 -2.02 17.13 12.04
N ASP A 58 -3.26 17.29 11.60
CA ASP A 58 -4.37 17.93 12.29
C ASP A 58 -5.09 16.90 13.17
N VAL A 59 -5.35 17.29 14.42
CA VAL A 59 -6.12 16.46 15.35
C VAL A 59 -7.53 16.21 14.79
N GLY A 60 -8.00 14.97 14.90
CA GLY A 60 -9.30 14.55 14.44
C GLY A 60 -9.35 14.13 12.96
N LYS A 61 -8.28 14.34 12.19
CA LYS A 61 -8.23 13.99 10.76
C LYS A 61 -7.62 12.60 10.55
N TRP A 62 -8.04 11.98 9.45
CA TRP A 62 -7.58 10.68 9.00
C TRP A 62 -6.57 10.83 7.86
N TYR A 63 -5.52 10.04 7.92
CA TYR A 63 -4.39 10.09 7.00
C TYR A 63 -4.09 8.70 6.46
N VAL A 64 -3.79 8.65 5.18
CA VAL A 64 -3.44 7.44 4.45
C VAL A 64 -1.94 7.48 4.13
N PHE A 65 -1.26 6.41 4.45
CA PHE A 65 0.14 6.18 4.12
C PHE A 65 0.30 4.83 3.42
N LYS A 66 1.35 4.72 2.62
CA LYS A 66 1.85 3.48 2.04
C LYS A 66 3.15 3.13 2.75
N GLN A 67 3.18 2.00 3.45
CA GLN A 67 4.42 1.48 4.04
C GLN A 67 5.00 0.43 3.10
N THR A 68 6.29 0.50 2.82
CA THR A 68 6.96 -0.39 1.87
C THR A 68 8.18 -1.03 2.53
N LEU A 69 8.25 -2.37 2.47
CA LEU A 69 9.41 -3.14 2.90
C LEU A 69 10.25 -3.49 1.67
N THR A 70 11.51 -3.09 1.66
CA THR A 70 12.48 -3.45 0.63
C THR A 70 13.43 -4.54 1.14
N GLU A 71 14.20 -5.18 0.26
CA GLU A 71 15.18 -6.19 0.69
C GLU A 71 16.25 -5.63 1.65
N LYS A 72 16.55 -4.33 1.56
CA LYS A 72 17.50 -3.64 2.46
C LYS A 72 17.00 -3.62 3.91
N ASP A 73 15.69 -3.70 4.08
CA ASP A 73 14.99 -3.57 5.34
C ASP A 73 14.80 -4.92 6.05
N TYR A 74 15.21 -6.01 5.40
CA TYR A 74 15.01 -7.36 5.93
C TYR A 74 15.87 -7.65 7.16
N THR A 75 15.22 -8.10 8.22
CA THR A 75 15.83 -8.91 9.27
C THR A 75 16.37 -10.22 8.70
N ALA A 76 17.27 -10.88 9.45
CA ALA A 76 17.79 -12.19 9.05
C ALA A 76 16.67 -13.23 8.82
N THR A 77 15.65 -13.23 9.66
CA THR A 77 14.47 -14.11 9.52
C THR A 77 13.68 -13.82 8.24
N GLN A 78 13.52 -12.54 7.88
CA GLN A 78 12.85 -12.16 6.64
C GLN A 78 13.65 -12.55 5.39
N LYS A 79 14.99 -12.46 5.44
CA LYS A 79 15.85 -12.97 4.34
C LYS A 79 15.64 -14.47 4.12
N ALA A 80 15.71 -15.26 5.19
CA ALA A 80 15.51 -16.71 5.11
C ALA A 80 14.10 -17.07 4.60
N ALA A 81 13.06 -16.36 5.04
CA ALA A 81 11.70 -16.56 4.55
C ALA A 81 11.56 -16.18 3.06
N ASN A 82 12.25 -15.13 2.61
CA ASN A 82 12.22 -14.69 1.22
C ASN A 82 12.88 -15.70 0.27
N GLU A 83 13.94 -16.38 0.70
CA GLU A 83 14.60 -17.43 -0.07
C GLU A 83 13.68 -18.62 -0.37
N GLN A 84 12.69 -18.87 0.50
CA GLN A 84 11.71 -19.94 0.36
C GLN A 84 10.51 -19.56 -0.52
N LEU A 85 10.43 -18.31 -1.00
CA LEU A 85 9.33 -17.90 -1.87
C LEU A 85 9.42 -18.56 -3.25
N PRO A 86 8.28 -18.78 -3.91
CA PRO A 86 8.27 -19.16 -5.31
C PRO A 86 9.02 -18.16 -6.20
N GLU A 87 9.63 -18.64 -7.29
CA GLU A 87 10.46 -17.82 -8.17
C GLU A 87 9.66 -16.70 -8.85
N GLU A 88 8.40 -16.96 -9.20
CA GLU A 88 7.49 -15.97 -9.75
C GLU A 88 7.23 -14.81 -8.78
N VAL A 89 7.23 -15.07 -7.47
CA VAL A 89 7.04 -14.03 -6.44
C VAL A 89 8.32 -13.22 -6.27
N LYS A 90 9.49 -13.87 -6.23
CA LYS A 90 10.78 -13.15 -6.22
C LYS A 90 10.94 -12.25 -7.44
N ASN A 91 10.52 -12.71 -8.62
CA ASN A 91 10.54 -11.92 -9.84
C ASN A 91 9.56 -10.74 -9.80
N LEU A 92 8.38 -10.93 -9.20
CA LEU A 92 7.45 -9.84 -8.94
C LEU A 92 8.08 -8.78 -8.02
N GLN A 93 8.69 -9.19 -6.91
CA GLN A 93 9.33 -8.27 -5.96
C GLN A 93 10.44 -7.44 -6.62
N LYS A 94 11.31 -8.08 -7.41
CA LYS A 94 12.35 -7.39 -8.20
C LYS A 94 11.74 -6.36 -9.17
N LYS A 95 10.65 -6.72 -9.85
CA LYS A 95 9.95 -5.83 -10.78
C LYS A 95 9.32 -4.64 -10.08
N LEU A 96 8.73 -4.85 -8.91
CA LEU A 96 8.07 -3.80 -8.11
C LEU A 96 9.07 -2.92 -7.35
N GLY A 97 10.29 -3.40 -7.12
CA GLY A 97 11.32 -2.72 -6.33
C GLY A 97 11.09 -2.84 -4.81
N PHE A 98 10.16 -3.69 -4.38
CA PHE A 98 9.88 -3.94 -2.97
C PHE A 98 9.40 -5.37 -2.74
N ALA A 99 9.56 -5.82 -1.50
CA ALA A 99 9.16 -7.13 -1.05
C ALA A 99 7.67 -7.21 -0.67
N HIS A 100 7.22 -6.19 0.02
CA HIS A 100 5.86 -6.10 0.54
C HIS A 100 5.42 -4.66 0.76
N VAL A 101 4.12 -4.42 0.72
CA VAL A 101 3.52 -3.10 0.90
C VAL A 101 2.25 -3.20 1.73
N TRP A 102 2.05 -2.24 2.63
CA TRP A 102 0.85 -2.07 3.44
C TRP A 102 0.20 -0.73 3.14
N LEU A 103 -1.12 -0.71 3.20
CA LEU A 103 -1.88 0.51 3.38
C LEU A 103 -2.03 0.78 4.88
N VAL A 104 -1.58 1.94 5.33
CA VAL A 104 -1.72 2.39 6.71
C VAL A 104 -2.73 3.53 6.73
N LEU A 105 -3.81 3.36 7.49
CA LEU A 105 -4.82 4.39 7.70
C LEU A 105 -4.92 4.66 9.19
N GLY A 106 -4.77 5.93 9.57
CA GLY A 106 -4.80 6.31 10.97
C GLY A 106 -5.34 7.70 11.22
N LYS A 107 -5.81 7.91 12.45
CA LYS A 107 -6.35 9.17 12.94
C LYS A 107 -5.36 9.81 13.89
N VAL A 108 -5.16 11.13 13.75
CA VAL A 108 -4.48 11.87 14.81
C VAL A 108 -5.45 12.18 15.93
N THR A 109 -5.09 11.80 17.15
CA THR A 109 -5.83 12.12 18.37
C THR A 109 -4.92 12.86 19.34
N GLU A 110 -5.51 13.58 20.29
CA GLU A 110 -4.77 14.26 21.34
C GLU A 110 -5.35 13.85 22.70
N ARG A 111 -4.48 13.41 23.62
CA ARG A 111 -4.84 12.99 24.98
C ARG A 111 -3.74 13.44 25.92
N ASP A 112 -4.08 14.08 27.04
CA ASP A 112 -3.12 14.55 28.05
C ASP A 112 -1.97 15.42 27.49
N GLY A 113 -2.25 16.21 26.44
CA GLY A 113 -1.25 17.04 25.75
C GLY A 113 -0.27 16.26 24.86
N TRP A 114 -0.51 14.96 24.64
CA TRP A 114 0.23 14.11 23.70
C TRP A 114 -0.58 13.88 22.44
N ARG A 115 0.10 13.98 21.29
CA ARG A 115 -0.47 13.55 20.01
C ARG A 115 -0.20 12.08 19.74
N HIS A 116 -1.24 11.37 19.34
CA HIS A 116 -1.20 9.97 18.97
C HIS A 116 -1.58 9.83 17.50
N PHE A 117 -0.99 8.84 16.85
CA PHE A 117 -1.46 8.36 15.56
C PHE A 117 -2.00 6.95 15.76
N GLU A 118 -3.32 6.84 15.87
CA GLU A 118 -4.03 5.58 16.06
C GLU A 118 -4.32 5.00 14.69
N ALA A 119 -3.60 3.95 14.32
CA ALA A 119 -3.61 3.46 12.95
C ALA A 119 -3.79 1.95 12.85
N LYS A 120 -4.35 1.56 11.71
CA LYS A 120 -4.49 0.17 11.29
C LYS A 120 -3.75 -0.02 9.97
N ALA A 121 -3.31 -1.24 9.73
CA ALA A 121 -2.69 -1.67 8.48
C ALA A 121 -3.52 -2.74 7.77
N TRP A 122 -3.53 -2.68 6.45
CA TRP A 122 -4.10 -3.68 5.55
C TRP A 122 -3.04 -4.08 4.51
N ASP A 123 -2.95 -5.36 4.23
CA ASP A 123 -2.05 -5.93 3.23
C ASP A 123 -2.56 -7.27 2.66
N LEU A 124 -1.91 -7.72 1.60
CA LEU A 124 -2.15 -9.03 0.99
C LEU A 124 -0.85 -9.81 0.93
N THR A 125 -0.83 -10.99 1.54
CA THR A 125 0.30 -11.94 1.48
C THR A 125 -0.10 -13.16 0.64
N LEU A 126 0.87 -14.01 0.26
CA LEU A 126 0.61 -15.21 -0.55
C LEU A 126 -0.51 -16.09 0.02
N SER A 127 -0.58 -16.19 1.36
CA SER A 127 -1.54 -17.08 2.03
C SER A 127 -2.85 -16.43 2.43
N ARG A 128 -2.90 -15.09 2.53
CA ARG A 128 -4.08 -14.38 3.05
C ARG A 128 -4.04 -12.88 2.86
N TYR A 129 -5.24 -12.31 2.82
CA TYR A 129 -5.52 -10.94 3.21
C TYR A 129 -5.26 -10.75 4.70
N ARG A 130 -4.59 -9.67 5.07
CA ARG A 130 -4.34 -9.24 6.43
C ARG A 130 -4.95 -7.85 6.62
N GLY A 131 -5.68 -7.68 7.71
CA GLY A 131 -6.29 -6.41 8.10
C GLY A 131 -7.66 -6.58 8.79
N PRO A 132 -8.11 -5.55 9.54
CA PRO A 132 -7.29 -4.48 10.09
C PRO A 132 -6.41 -4.98 11.27
N SER A 133 -5.10 -4.72 11.24
CA SER A 133 -4.19 -4.97 12.37
C SER A 133 -3.65 -3.67 12.95
N ASP A 134 -3.39 -3.62 14.25
CA ASP A 134 -2.77 -2.44 14.88
C ASP A 134 -1.43 -2.10 14.24
N TRP A 135 -1.21 -0.81 13.98
CA TRP A 135 0.02 -0.27 13.44
C TRP A 135 0.69 0.65 14.46
N ASN A 136 1.92 0.32 14.84
CA ASN A 136 2.68 1.04 15.88
C ASN A 136 3.89 1.81 15.33
N GLY A 137 4.05 1.88 14.02
CA GLY A 137 5.15 2.54 13.33
C GLY A 137 5.76 1.67 12.22
N PRO A 138 6.57 2.26 11.34
CA PRO A 138 7.29 1.52 10.32
C PRO A 138 8.54 0.88 10.95
N GLU A 139 8.47 -0.40 11.31
CA GLU A 139 9.66 -1.15 11.74
C GLU A 139 10.54 -1.43 10.52
N ASN A 140 11.61 -0.64 10.37
CA ASN A 140 12.60 -0.72 9.28
C ASN A 140 12.05 -0.50 7.87
N ALA A 141 10.80 -0.08 7.70
CA ALA A 141 10.17 0.11 6.39
C ALA A 141 10.12 1.58 5.96
N GLY A 142 10.13 1.82 4.66
CA GLY A 142 9.83 3.15 4.10
C GLY A 142 8.35 3.50 4.30
N LEU A 143 8.05 4.78 4.52
CA LEU A 143 6.68 5.28 4.66
C LEU A 143 6.45 6.43 3.67
N ALA A 144 5.34 6.42 2.96
CA ALA A 144 4.99 7.47 2.01
C ALA A 144 3.60 8.01 2.32
N PHE A 145 3.48 9.34 2.43
CA PHE A 145 2.19 10.00 2.63
C PHE A 145 1.39 10.01 1.34
N LEU A 146 0.15 9.49 1.38
CA LEU A 146 -0.76 9.46 0.23
C LEU A 146 -1.77 10.61 0.27
N GLY A 147 -2.21 11.02 1.46
CA GLY A 147 -3.15 12.14 1.64
C GLY A 147 -4.09 11.96 2.84
N LYS A 148 -5.00 12.91 3.02
CA LYS A 148 -6.11 12.86 3.99
C LYS A 148 -7.32 12.15 3.37
N THR A 149 -8.14 11.48 4.16
CA THR A 149 -9.39 10.87 3.65
C THR A 149 -10.55 11.07 4.59
N ASP A 150 -11.75 11.25 4.04
CA ASP A 150 -13.02 11.24 4.80
C ASP A 150 -13.72 9.87 4.73
N LYS A 151 -13.14 8.89 4.01
CA LYS A 151 -13.68 7.54 3.80
C LYS A 151 -13.06 6.48 4.71
N ALA A 152 -12.41 6.91 5.80
CA ALA A 152 -11.71 6.01 6.71
C ALA A 152 -12.60 4.89 7.27
N ASN A 153 -13.86 5.21 7.57
CA ASN A 153 -14.83 4.25 8.12
C ASN A 153 -15.26 3.16 7.11
N ASP A 154 -15.01 3.35 5.82
CA ASP A 154 -15.35 2.39 4.77
C ASP A 154 -14.18 1.44 4.43
N ALA A 155 -13.01 1.58 5.05
CA ALA A 155 -11.81 0.81 4.70
C ALA A 155 -12.05 -0.71 4.76
N ASP A 156 -12.64 -1.22 5.84
CA ASP A 156 -12.92 -2.67 5.97
C ASP A 156 -13.93 -3.17 4.94
N LYS A 157 -14.91 -2.33 4.58
CA LYS A 157 -15.86 -2.63 3.51
C LYS A 157 -15.13 -2.76 2.17
N PHE A 158 -14.26 -1.81 1.84
CA PHE A 158 -13.47 -1.84 0.59
C PHE A 158 -12.54 -3.05 0.53
N ALA A 159 -11.87 -3.38 1.63
CA ALA A 159 -11.05 -4.57 1.75
C ALA A 159 -11.87 -5.86 1.52
N GLY A 160 -13.06 -5.93 2.12
CA GLY A 160 -13.99 -7.03 1.95
C GLY A 160 -14.51 -7.18 0.51
N GLU A 161 -14.86 -6.07 -0.15
CA GLU A 161 -15.24 -6.05 -1.57
C GLU A 161 -14.12 -6.55 -2.47
N TYR A 162 -12.89 -6.09 -2.24
CA TYR A 162 -11.73 -6.52 -3.03
C TYR A 162 -11.45 -8.01 -2.86
N LYS A 163 -11.45 -8.51 -1.62
CA LYS A 163 -11.25 -9.94 -1.31
C LYS A 163 -12.30 -10.83 -1.96
N LYS A 164 -13.56 -10.38 -2.05
CA LYS A 164 -14.63 -11.13 -2.73
C LYS A 164 -14.39 -11.23 -4.23
N ALA A 165 -13.94 -10.14 -4.86
CA ALA A 165 -13.63 -10.12 -6.28
C ALA A 165 -12.33 -10.87 -6.62
N HIS A 166 -11.38 -10.93 -5.68
CA HIS A 166 -10.06 -11.52 -5.88
C HIS A 166 -9.75 -12.52 -4.74
N PRO A 167 -10.32 -13.74 -4.74
CA PRO A 167 -10.25 -14.62 -3.57
C PRO A 167 -8.86 -15.22 -3.28
N LYS A 168 -7.95 -15.21 -4.26
CA LYS A 168 -6.64 -15.88 -4.17
C LYS A 168 -5.54 -15.00 -4.71
N PHE A 169 -4.38 -15.01 -4.05
CA PHE A 169 -3.19 -14.34 -4.52
C PHE A 169 -2.82 -14.79 -5.93
N ASP A 170 -2.48 -13.83 -6.78
CA ASP A 170 -1.98 -14.03 -8.13
C ASP A 170 -0.91 -12.99 -8.44
N VAL A 171 0.20 -13.44 -9.03
CA VAL A 171 1.36 -12.60 -9.30
C VAL A 171 1.04 -11.49 -10.32
N LYS A 172 0.09 -11.71 -11.23
CA LYS A 172 -0.26 -10.78 -12.30
C LYS A 172 -1.32 -9.77 -11.89
N ASP A 173 -2.38 -10.21 -11.22
CA ASP A 173 -3.57 -9.38 -11.01
C ASP A 173 -4.06 -9.25 -9.55
N ASN A 174 -3.54 -10.04 -8.62
CA ASN A 174 -3.94 -9.98 -7.21
C ASN A 174 -2.78 -10.20 -6.23
N ASN A 175 -1.98 -9.16 -6.02
CA ASN A 175 -0.85 -9.15 -5.10
C ASN A 175 -0.91 -7.94 -4.16
N CYS A 176 0.08 -7.79 -3.27
CA CYS A 176 0.12 -6.69 -2.30
C CYS A 176 0.04 -5.30 -2.97
N ALA A 177 0.69 -5.11 -4.12
CA ALA A 177 0.66 -3.85 -4.85
C ALA A 177 -0.74 -3.54 -5.39
N THR A 178 -1.35 -4.48 -6.13
CA THR A 178 -2.67 -4.28 -6.71
C THR A 178 -3.75 -4.10 -5.66
N TYR A 179 -3.61 -4.78 -4.52
CA TYR A 179 -4.51 -4.62 -3.38
C TYR A 179 -4.42 -3.23 -2.75
N VAL A 180 -3.20 -2.76 -2.43
CA VAL A 180 -3.00 -1.44 -1.83
C VAL A 180 -3.43 -0.33 -2.79
N ASP A 181 -3.14 -0.46 -4.09
CA ASP A 181 -3.55 0.53 -5.10
C ASP A 181 -5.08 0.59 -5.24
N ALA A 182 -5.76 -0.55 -5.19
CA ALA A 182 -7.23 -0.59 -5.21
C ALA A 182 -7.84 0.06 -3.97
N MET A 183 -7.26 -0.19 -2.80
CA MET A 183 -7.67 0.44 -1.54
C MET A 183 -7.43 1.94 -1.55
N GLU A 184 -6.24 2.39 -1.98
CA GLU A 184 -5.89 3.80 -2.14
C GLU A 184 -6.91 4.51 -3.04
N LYS A 185 -7.26 3.92 -4.19
CA LYS A 185 -8.26 4.47 -5.11
C LYS A 185 -9.64 4.60 -4.47
N LYS A 186 -10.05 3.66 -3.61
CA LYS A 186 -11.36 3.69 -2.93
C LYS A 186 -11.39 4.70 -1.78
N LEU A 187 -10.28 4.87 -1.08
CA LEU A 187 -10.13 5.84 0.01
C LEU A 187 -10.01 7.29 -0.49
N GLU A 188 -9.64 7.50 -1.75
CA GLU A 188 -9.55 8.82 -2.39
C GLU A 188 -8.76 9.86 -1.54
N PRO A 189 -7.49 9.56 -1.21
CA PRO A 189 -6.70 10.47 -0.39
C PRO A 189 -6.47 11.81 -1.10
N GLN A 190 -6.65 12.91 -0.37
CA GLN A 190 -6.50 14.29 -0.82
C GLN A 190 -5.17 14.86 -0.28
N LYS A 191 -4.37 15.45 -1.16
CA LYS A 191 -3.07 16.05 -0.80
C LYS A 191 -3.21 17.36 -0.04
#